data_AF-A0A9W4DTT9-F1
#
_entry.id   AF-A0A9W4DTT9-F1
#
_cell.length_a   1.000
_cell.length_b   1.000
_cell.length_c   1.000
_cell.angle_alpha   90.00
_cell.angle_beta   90.00
_cell.angle_gamma   90.00
#
_symmetry.space_group_name_H-M   'P 1'
#
loop_
_entity.id
_entity.type
_entity.pdbx_description
1 polymer ?
#
loop_
_entity_poly.entity_id
_entity_poly.type
_entity_poly.pdbx_seq_one_letter_code
_entity_poly.pdbx_strand_id
1 'polypeptide(L)' 'MVLDEQARPAPDLIGRDFTAARPGTRLVADITCLPTEQGRLYLPCWLDLATSIETFYNSRRPRKHPTGAT' A
#
# COMPACT_ATOMS: atom_id res chain seq x y z
N MET A 1 -2.45 -1.19 -12.75
CA MET A 1 -3.14 -0.03 -12.19
C MET A 1 -3.72 0.72 -13.38
N VAL A 2 -5.04 0.64 -13.58
CA VAL A 2 -5.71 1.40 -14.63
C VAL A 2 -5.95 2.80 -14.05
N LEU A 3 -5.48 3.84 -14.72
CA LEU A 3 -5.85 5.22 -14.38
C LEU A 3 -7.28 5.43 -14.85
N ASP A 4 -8.18 5.71 -13.92
CA ASP A 4 -9.49 6.24 -14.24
C ASP A 4 -9.34 7.76 -14.37
N GLU A 5 -9.39 8.28 -15.60
CA GLU A 5 -9.26 9.72 -15.88
C GLU A 5 -10.39 10.54 -15.27
N GLN A 6 -11.52 9.92 -14.93
CA GLN A 6 -12.66 10.58 -14.30
C GLN A 6 -12.63 10.48 -12.76
N ALA A 7 -11.63 9.79 -12.19
CA ALA A 7 -11.50 9.68 -10.74
C ALA A 7 -11.20 11.04 -10.12
N ARG A 8 -12.11 11.51 -9.24
CA ARG A 8 -11.87 12.70 -8.44
C ARG A 8 -10.67 12.45 -7.51
N PRO A 9 -9.73 13.41 -7.36
CA PRO A 9 -8.65 13.30 -6.39
C PRO A 9 -9.20 13.03 -4.97
N ALA A 10 -8.52 12.17 -4.23
CA ALA A 10 -8.88 11.92 -2.83
C ALA A 10 -8.77 13.24 -2.03
N PRO A 11 -9.71 13.52 -1.11
CA PRO A 11 -9.64 14.71 -0.27
C PRO A 11 -8.41 14.67 0.65
N ASP A 12 -7.78 15.82 0.88
CA ASP A 12 -6.68 15.97 1.84
C ASP A 12 -7.25 16.01 3.27
N LEU A 13 -7.37 14.84 3.88
CA LEU A 13 -7.99 14.68 5.20
C LEU A 13 -7.10 15.16 6.36
N ILE A 14 -5.80 15.35 6.14
CA ILE A 14 -4.85 15.73 7.18
C ILE A 14 -4.29 17.15 6.99
N GLY A 15 -4.67 17.84 5.92
CA GLY A 15 -4.19 19.19 5.62
C GLY A 15 -2.67 19.27 5.52
N ARG A 16 -2.02 18.21 5.00
CA ARG A 16 -0.56 18.05 4.97
C ARG A 16 0.16 18.11 6.33
N ASP A 17 -0.55 17.93 7.44
CA ASP A 17 0.05 17.79 8.76
C ASP A 17 0.43 16.32 9.04
N PHE A 18 1.74 16.05 8.98
CA PHE A 18 2.32 14.72 9.20
C PHE A 18 2.78 14.48 10.64
N THR A 19 2.17 15.15 11.61
CA THR A 19 2.42 14.90 13.04
C THR A 19 1.29 14.11 13.67
N ALA A 20 1.53 13.34 14.73
CA ALA A 20 0.48 12.70 15.51
C ALA A 20 0.82 12.64 16.99
N ALA A 21 -0.13 13.00 17.85
CA ALA A 21 0.07 13.02 19.30
C ALA A 21 -0.13 11.64 19.97
N ARG A 22 -0.78 10.70 19.28
CA ARG A 22 -1.15 9.38 19.83
C ARG A 22 -0.99 8.29 18.77
N PRO A 23 -0.48 7.10 19.13
CA PRO A 23 -0.43 5.95 18.23
C PRO A 23 -1.81 5.59 17.67
N GLY A 24 -1.85 5.09 16.43
CA GLY A 24 -3.03 4.62 15.73
C GLY A 24 -3.97 5.71 15.20
N THR A 25 -3.60 6.99 15.32
CA THR A 25 -4.48 8.11 14.94
C THR A 25 -4.22 8.66 13.54
N ARG A 26 -2.98 8.60 13.05
CA ARG A 26 -2.61 8.99 11.69
C ARG A 26 -1.56 8.03 11.16
N LEU A 27 -1.88 7.42 10.03
CA LEU A 27 -1.01 6.48 9.32
C LEU A 27 -0.66 7.07 7.97
N VAL A 28 0.60 6.90 7.55
CA VAL A 28 1.05 7.16 6.19
C VAL A 28 1.28 5.81 5.52
N ALA A 29 0.81 5.66 4.28
CA ALA A 29 1.05 4.47 3.48
C ALA A 29 1.86 4.83 2.24
N ASP A 30 2.79 3.96 1.87
CA ASP A 30 3.52 4.05 0.60
C ASP A 30 3.60 2.68 -0.07
N ILE A 31 3.81 2.66 -1.38
CA ILE A 31 4.02 1.45 -2.16
C ILE A 31 5.30 1.60 -2.97
N THR A 32 6.32 0.84 -2.59
CA THR A 32 7.57 0.79 -3.35
C THR A 32 7.50 -0.32 -4.40
N CYS A 33 7.77 0.03 -5.66
CA CYS A 33 7.93 -0.94 -6.74
C CYS A 33 9.41 -1.29 -6.94
N LEU A 34 9.78 -2.54 -6.67
CA LEU A 34 11.12 -3.07 -6.83
C LEU A 34 11.21 -3.86 -8.15
N PRO A 35 12.07 -3.48 -9.10
CA PRO A 35 12.31 -4.27 -10.30
C PRO A 35 13.13 -5.53 -9.95
N THR A 36 12.72 -6.68 -10.47
CA THR A 36 13.47 -7.94 -10.38
C THR A 36 13.54 -8.61 -11.76
N GLU A 37 14.45 -9.57 -11.92
CA GLU A 37 14.55 -10.35 -13.18
C GLU A 37 13.29 -11.17 -13.48
N GLN A 38 12.46 -11.44 -12.48
CA GLN A 38 11.24 -12.24 -12.58
C GLN A 38 9.97 -11.37 -12.67
N GLY A 39 10.12 -10.03 -12.70
CA GLY A 39 9.02 -9.08 -12.75
C GLY A 39 9.10 -7.98 -11.69
N ARG A 40 7.98 -7.31 -11.42
CA ARG A 40 7.89 -6.24 -10.42
C ARG A 40 7.40 -6.80 -9.08
N LEU A 41 8.14 -6.55 -8.01
CA LEU A 41 7.69 -6.77 -6.65
C LEU A 41 7.13 -5.45 -6.09
N TYR A 42 5.92 -5.48 -5.54
CA TYR A 42 5.30 -4.33 -4.91
C TYR A 42 5.31 -4.53 -3.40
N LEU A 43 5.93 -3.60 -2.68
CA LEU A 43 6.09 -3.63 -1.24
C LEU A 43 5.25 -2.49 -0.62
N PRO A 44 4.06 -2.79 -0.09
CA PRO A 44 3.27 -1.81 0.65
C PRO A 44 3.77 -1.67 2.10
N CYS A 45 3.92 -0.43 2.58
CA CYS A 45 4.20 -0.14 3.98
C CYS A 45 3.14 0.76 4.62
N TRP A 46 3.02 0.65 5.94
CA TRP A 46 2.21 1.53 6.79
C TRP A 46 3.09 2.05 7.90
N LEU A 47 3.17 3.38 8.04
CA LEU A 47 3.93 4.09 9.07
C LEU A 47 2.97 4.80 10.02
N ASP A 48 3.10 4.55 11.32
CA ASP A 48 2.41 5.31 12.35
C ASP A 48 3.18 6.59 12.70
N LEU A 49 2.52 7.75 12.55
CA LEU A 49 3.17 9.06 12.72
C LEU A 49 3.53 9.42 14.17
N ALA A 50 2.97 8.73 15.17
CA ALA A 50 3.27 9.01 16.57
C ALA A 50 4.41 8.14 17.11
N THR A 51 4.60 6.95 16.55
CA THR A 51 5.58 5.96 17.02
C THR A 51 6.71 5.70 16.03
N SER A 52 6.58 6.16 14.79
CA SER A 52 7.47 5.81 13.69
C SER A 52 7.60 4.30 13.45
N ILE A 53 6.59 3.52 13.85
CA ILE A 53 6.56 2.07 13.65
C ILE A 53 6.03 1.76 12.25
N GLU A 54 6.76 0.92 11.53
CA GLU A 54 6.42 0.44 10.19
C GLU A 54 5.90 -1.01 10.24
N THR A 55 4.77 -1.29 9.58
CA THR A 55 4.23 -2.66 9.45
C THR A 55 4.12 -3.05 7.98
N PHE A 56 4.72 -4.18 7.61
CA PHE A 56 4.60 -4.79 6.28
C PHE A 56 3.73 -6.04 6.34
N TYR A 57 2.78 -6.19 5.42
CA TYR A 57 2.00 -7.41 5.26
C TYR A 57 1.99 -7.84 3.77
N ASN A 58 2.62 -8.98 3.49
CA ASN A 58 2.62 -9.59 2.16
C ASN A 58 1.60 -10.75 2.11
N SER A 59 0.36 -10.48 1.72
CA SER A 59 -0.55 -11.56 1.33
C SER A 59 -0.23 -12.03 -0.08
N ARG A 60 0.64 -13.02 -0.23
CA ARG A 60 0.66 -13.79 -1.47
C ARG A 60 -0.66 -14.56 -1.57
N ARG A 61 -1.65 -14.01 -2.29
CA ARG A 61 -2.78 -14.82 -2.75
C ARG A 61 -2.18 -15.89 -3.67
N PRO A 62 -2.33 -17.20 -3.38
CA PRO A 62 -1.87 -18.22 -4.32
C PRO A 62 -2.60 -18.00 -5.64
N ARG A 63 -1.86 -17.90 -6.75
CA ARG A 63 -2.46 -18.01 -8.09
C ARG A 63 -3.21 -19.33 -8.11
N LYS A 64 -4.55 -19.29 -8.23
CA LYS A 64 -5.29 -20.48 -8.64
C LYS A 64 -4.72 -20.88 -9.99
N HIS A 65 -3.97 -21.98 -10.04
CA HIS A 65 -3.79 -22.68 -11.31
C HIS A 65 -5.19 -23.16 -11.72
N PRO A 66 -5.62 -22.97 -12.97
CA PRO A 66 -6.79 -23.69 -13.46
C PRO A 66 -6.44 -25.18 -13.40
N THR A 67 -6.98 -25.86 -12.39
CA THR A 67 -6.94 -27.33 -12.31
C THR A 67 -7.94 -27.85 -13.34
N GLY A 68 -7.42 -28.42 -14.43
CA GLY A 68 -8.12 -29.38 -15.28
C GLY A 68 -9.32 -28.86 -16.08
N ALA A 69 -9.12 -28.72 -17.39
CA ALA A 69 -10.10 -29.20 -18.35
C ALA A 69 -9.36 -30.19 -19.25
N THR A 70 -9.78 -31.44 -19.14
CA THR A 70 -9.44 -32.55 -20.04
C THR A 70 -10.00 -32.27 -21.43
#